data_AF-A0A534TV41-F1
#
_entry.id   AF-A0A534TV41-F1
#
_cell.length_a   1.000
_cell.length_b   1.000
_cell.length_c   1.000
_cell.angle_alpha   90.00
_cell.angle_beta   90.00
_cell.angle_gamma   90.00
#
_symmetry.space_group_name_H-M   'P 1'
#
loop_
_entity.id
_entity.type
_entity.pdbx_description
1 polymer ?
#
loop_
_entity_poly.entity_id
_entity_poly.type
_entity_poly.pdbx_seq_one_letter_code
_entity_poly.pdbx_strand_id
1 'polypeptide(L)'
;MQLFARVVSLVAALAVAGGCHSSDPRQALAERFIDALFIKIDQPSARELATGLAASKIDEEIRLKAGQAIDESTRQPAVHYTFVQLGAAQDESASLVYDLHVSPDGADTFTQRLILTLRQDGGAWKVANYTLESPPVPG
;
A
#
# COMPACT_ATOMS: atom_id res chain seq x y z
N MET A 1 20.23 42.93 41.56
CA MET A 1 19.08 42.65 42.45
C MET A 1 17.92 42.23 41.56
N GLN A 2 17.38 41.02 41.81
CA GLN A 2 16.13 40.43 41.28
C GLN A 2 16.15 39.98 39.81
N LEU A 3 16.25 38.65 39.58
CA LEU A 3 15.14 37.69 39.32
C LEU A 3 14.41 38.04 38.01
N PHE A 4 14.25 37.15 37.02
CA PHE A 4 13.42 35.97 37.09
C PHE A 4 13.87 34.87 36.11
N ALA A 5 13.81 33.64 36.61
CA ALA A 5 13.96 32.41 35.86
C ALA A 5 12.80 32.21 34.87
N ARG A 6 13.10 31.72 33.66
CA ARG A 6 12.19 30.91 32.86
C ARG A 6 12.96 29.77 32.22
N VAL A 7 12.90 28.62 32.88
CA VAL A 7 13.25 27.32 32.32
C VAL A 7 12.24 27.04 31.21
N VAL A 8 12.67 27.10 29.96
CA VAL A 8 11.89 26.62 28.82
C VAL A 8 12.34 25.17 28.59
N SER A 9 11.67 24.25 29.29
CA SER A 9 11.79 22.82 28.98
C SER A 9 11.07 22.55 27.67
N LEU A 10 11.82 22.46 26.57
CA LEU A 10 11.32 21.95 25.30
C LEU A 10 11.28 20.43 25.39
N VAL A 11 10.13 19.87 25.79
CA VAL A 11 9.88 18.43 25.69
C VAL A 11 9.68 18.10 24.21
N ALA A 12 10.70 17.53 23.59
CA ALA A 12 10.60 16.90 22.28
C ALA A 12 9.74 15.64 22.42
N ALA A 13 8.44 15.76 22.14
CA ALA A 13 7.58 14.61 21.96
C ALA A 13 7.98 13.91 20.64
N LEU A 14 8.82 12.88 20.74
CA LEU A 14 8.96 11.87 19.68
C LEU A 14 7.61 11.19 19.52
N ALA A 15 6.83 11.61 18.53
CA ALA A 15 5.69 10.86 18.04
C ALA A 15 6.23 9.61 17.33
N VAL A 16 6.32 8.50 18.06
CA VAL A 16 6.49 7.17 17.47
C VAL A 16 5.18 6.87 16.72
N ALA A 17 5.18 7.13 15.42
CA ALA A 17 4.17 6.60 14.52
C ALA A 17 4.38 5.08 14.41
N GLY A 18 3.94 4.35 15.43
CA GLY A 18 3.77 2.90 15.37
C GLY A 18 2.60 2.59 14.47
N GLY A 19 2.83 2.64 13.15
CA GLY A 19 1.97 1.94 12.22
C GLY A 19 2.00 0.47 12.63
N CYS A 20 0.84 -0.13 12.90
CA CYS A 20 0.71 -1.56 13.17
C CYS A 20 1.32 -2.32 11.99
N HIS A 21 2.59 -2.67 12.08
CA HIS A 21 3.28 -3.44 11.06
C HIS A 21 3.18 -4.90 11.43
N SER A 22 2.77 -5.75 10.49
CA SER A 22 2.75 -7.18 10.73
C SER A 22 4.15 -7.70 11.07
N SER A 23 4.22 -8.67 12.00
CA SER A 23 5.47 -9.35 12.34
C SER A 23 5.97 -10.27 11.22
N ASP A 24 5.12 -10.59 10.22
CA ASP A 24 5.53 -11.36 9.04
C ASP A 24 6.14 -10.41 7.98
N PRO A 25 7.42 -10.58 7.60
CA PRO A 25 8.09 -9.71 6.63
C PRO A 25 7.42 -9.70 5.24
N ARG A 26 6.68 -10.76 4.87
CA ARG A 26 5.94 -10.83 3.61
C ARG A 26 4.68 -9.96 3.66
N GLN A 27 3.97 -10.01 4.79
CA GLN A 27 2.79 -9.19 5.00
C GLN A 27 3.18 -7.70 5.11
N ALA A 28 4.25 -7.40 5.84
CA ALA A 28 4.89 -6.09 5.89
C ALA A 28 5.21 -5.51 4.50
N LEU A 29 5.78 -6.32 3.60
CA LEU A 29 6.04 -5.94 2.21
C LEU A 29 4.74 -5.66 1.45
N ALA A 30 3.75 -6.55 1.58
CA ALA A 30 2.46 -6.42 0.91
C ALA A 30 1.73 -5.14 1.34
N GLU A 31 1.68 -4.83 2.63
CA GLU A 31 1.07 -3.61 3.18
C GLU A 31 1.75 -2.36 2.63
N ARG A 32 3.09 -2.33 2.61
CA ARG A 32 3.83 -1.20 2.01
C ARG A 32 3.56 -1.03 0.51
N PHE A 33 3.39 -2.14 -0.21
CA PHE A 33 3.03 -2.10 -1.62
C PHE A 33 1.61 -1.55 -1.82
N ILE A 34 0.64 -1.97 -1.00
CA ILE A 34 -0.74 -1.49 -1.04
C ILE A 34 -0.79 0.01 -0.71
N ASP A 35 -0.10 0.42 0.35
CA ASP A 35 -0.01 1.81 0.77
C ASP A 35 0.55 2.69 -0.35
N ALA A 36 1.63 2.27 -1.00
CA ALA A 36 2.23 3.01 -2.09
C ALA A 36 1.29 3.09 -3.30
N LEU A 37 0.76 1.95 -3.75
CA LEU A 37 0.05 1.89 -5.03
C LEU A 37 -1.40 2.39 -4.96
N PHE A 38 -2.15 2.03 -3.92
CA PHE A 38 -3.60 2.27 -3.85
C PHE A 38 -4.00 3.41 -2.93
N ILE A 39 -3.20 3.71 -1.90
CA ILE A 39 -3.52 4.76 -0.92
C ILE A 39 -2.79 6.06 -1.25
N LYS A 40 -1.48 6.00 -1.47
CA LYS A 40 -0.64 7.18 -1.72
C LYS A 40 -0.53 7.54 -3.20
N ILE A 41 -0.93 6.61 -4.09
CA ILE A 41 -0.77 6.71 -5.56
C ILE A 41 0.68 7.04 -5.94
N ASP A 42 1.62 6.55 -5.15
CA ASP A 42 3.05 6.69 -5.35
C ASP A 42 3.55 5.47 -6.14
N GLN A 43 3.32 5.53 -7.45
CA GLN A 43 3.73 4.49 -8.39
C GLN A 43 5.26 4.25 -8.37
N PRO A 44 6.14 5.26 -8.29
CA PRO A 44 7.58 5.05 -8.09
C PRO A 44 7.91 4.22 -6.85
N SER A 45 7.35 4.55 -5.68
CA SER A 45 7.58 3.76 -4.47
C SER A 45 7.03 2.33 -4.59
N ALA A 46 5.85 2.15 -5.20
CA ALA A 46 5.30 0.82 -5.45
C ALA A 46 6.19 0.01 -6.41
N ARG A 47 6.79 0.66 -7.40
CA ARG A 47 7.68 0.04 -8.39
C ARG A 47 8.97 -0.50 -7.78
N GLU A 48 9.51 0.16 -6.75
CA GLU A 48 10.68 -0.32 -6.01
C GLU A 48 10.40 -1.62 -5.23
N LEU A 49 9.15 -1.87 -4.89
CA LEU A 49 8.69 -3.06 -4.14
C LEU A 49 8.30 -4.22 -5.06
N ALA A 50 8.19 -3.95 -6.36
CA ALA A 50 7.73 -4.88 -7.35
C ALA A 50 8.87 -5.51 -8.16
N THR A 51 8.61 -6.70 -8.67
CA THR A 51 9.42 -7.41 -9.66
C THR A 51 8.48 -8.06 -10.69
N GLY A 52 9.04 -8.57 -11.80
CA GLY A 52 8.29 -9.34 -12.79
C GLY A 52 7.07 -8.61 -13.36
N LEU A 53 5.91 -9.28 -13.32
CA LEU A 53 4.69 -8.77 -13.92
C LEU A 53 4.14 -7.54 -13.19
N ALA A 54 4.23 -7.51 -11.85
CA ALA A 54 3.81 -6.34 -11.08
C ALA A 54 4.63 -5.10 -11.46
N ALA A 55 5.96 -5.23 -11.57
CA ALA A 55 6.83 -4.15 -12.01
C ALA A 55 6.45 -3.64 -13.40
N SER A 56 6.21 -4.58 -14.33
CA SER A 56 5.83 -4.25 -15.72
C SER A 56 4.48 -3.52 -15.81
N LYS A 57 3.48 -3.92 -15.00
CA LYS A 57 2.18 -3.25 -14.93
C LYS A 57 2.33 -1.80 -14.44
N ILE A 58 3.13 -1.57 -13.40
CA ILE A 58 3.35 -0.23 -12.85
C ILE A 58 4.12 0.64 -13.85
N ASP A 59 5.17 0.11 -14.49
CA ASP A 59 5.92 0.84 -15.52
C ASP A 59 5.01 1.27 -16.68
N GLU A 60 4.10 0.38 -17.10
CA GLU A 60 3.11 0.68 -18.13
C GLU A 60 2.11 1.75 -17.66
N GLU A 61 1.59 1.67 -16.44
CA GLU A 61 0.70 2.72 -15.92
C GLU A 61 1.40 4.09 -15.82
N ILE A 62 2.65 4.13 -15.39
CA ILE A 62 3.47 5.36 -15.37
C ILE A 62 3.59 5.91 -16.80
N ARG A 63 3.91 5.05 -17.77
CA ARG A 63 4.02 5.43 -19.18
C ARG A 63 2.70 5.97 -19.74
N LEU A 64 1.57 5.36 -19.41
CA LEU A 64 0.25 5.78 -19.87
C LEU A 64 -0.17 7.13 -19.27
N LYS A 65 0.26 7.44 -18.05
CA LYS A 65 -0.01 8.72 -17.39
C LYS A 65 0.96 9.83 -17.81
N ALA A 66 2.11 9.49 -18.40
CA ALA A 66 3.10 10.46 -18.83
C ALA A 66 2.49 11.48 -19.81
N GLY A 67 2.54 12.76 -19.47
CA GLY A 67 2.02 13.85 -20.29
C GLY A 67 0.52 14.12 -20.14
N GLN A 68 -0.19 13.40 -19.27
CA GLN A 68 -1.54 13.79 -18.85
C GLN A 68 -1.43 14.81 -17.71
N ALA A 69 -2.05 15.98 -17.87
CA ALA A 69 -2.27 16.90 -16.75
C ALA A 69 -3.36 16.27 -15.88
N ILE A 70 -2.96 15.68 -14.75
CA ILE A 70 -3.90 15.30 -13.70
C ILE A 70 -4.42 16.61 -13.12
N ASP A 71 -5.57 17.07 -13.59
CA ASP A 71 -6.21 18.27 -13.06
C ASP A 71 -6.98 17.94 -11.76
N GLU A 72 -7.37 19.00 -11.06
CA GLU A 72 -8.12 18.93 -9.79
C GLU A 72 -9.46 18.19 -9.87
N SER A 73 -9.95 17.82 -11.07
CA SER A 73 -11.17 17.04 -11.24
C SER A 73 -11.00 15.55 -10.91
N THR A 74 -9.75 15.07 -10.79
CA THR A 74 -9.45 13.68 -10.45
C THR A 74 -9.48 13.48 -8.93
N ARG A 75 -10.68 13.47 -8.34
CA ARG A 75 -10.84 13.16 -6.91
C ARG A 75 -10.44 11.72 -6.63
N GLN A 76 -9.33 11.52 -5.92
CA GLN A 76 -8.87 10.19 -5.53
C GLN A 76 -9.86 9.56 -4.54
N PRO A 77 -10.31 8.31 -4.77
CA PRO A 77 -11.17 7.61 -3.81
C PRO A 77 -10.41 7.34 -2.50
N ALA A 78 -11.13 7.36 -1.37
CA ALA A 78 -10.59 6.85 -0.12
C ALA A 78 -10.51 5.32 -0.20
N VAL A 79 -9.35 4.75 0.16
CA VAL A 79 -9.13 3.31 0.15
C VAL A 79 -8.62 2.86 1.51
N HIS A 80 -9.27 1.84 2.07
CA HIS A 80 -8.79 1.08 3.23
C HIS A 80 -8.68 -0.38 2.86
N TYR A 81 -7.91 -1.17 3.62
CA TYR A 81 -7.79 -2.59 3.36
C TYR A 81 -7.87 -3.45 4.61
N THR A 82 -8.33 -4.68 4.43
CA THR A 82 -8.37 -5.72 5.45
C THR A 82 -7.59 -6.94 4.95
N PHE A 83 -6.70 -7.49 5.78
CA PHE A 83 -6.06 -8.77 5.48
C PHE A 83 -7.08 -9.91 5.59
N VAL A 84 -7.21 -10.71 4.53
CA VAL A 84 -8.19 -11.81 4.47
C VAL A 84 -7.52 -13.13 4.84
N GLN A 85 -6.45 -13.49 4.14
CA GLN A 85 -5.75 -14.76 4.37
C GLN A 85 -4.37 -14.79 3.73
N LEU A 86 -3.51 -15.65 4.28
CA LEU A 86 -2.35 -16.18 3.58
C LEU A 86 -2.83 -17.32 2.67
N GLY A 87 -2.62 -17.17 1.37
CA GLY A 87 -2.88 -18.22 0.38
C GLY A 87 -1.76 -19.28 0.36
N ALA A 88 -1.44 -19.80 -0.82
CA ALA A 88 -0.34 -20.75 -0.97
C ALA A 88 1.00 -20.10 -0.62
N ALA A 89 1.80 -20.78 0.22
CA ALA A 89 3.17 -20.39 0.54
C ALA A 89 4.11 -21.58 0.27
N GLN A 90 5.21 -21.30 -0.42
CA GLN A 90 6.35 -22.16 -0.66
C GLN A 90 7.62 -21.42 -0.24
N ASP A 91 8.77 -22.09 -0.23
CA ASP A 91 10.02 -21.52 0.29
C ASP A 91 10.40 -20.18 -0.37
N GLU A 92 10.10 -20.01 -1.67
CA GLU A 92 10.48 -18.82 -2.44
C GLU A 92 9.29 -18.04 -3.01
N SER A 93 8.05 -18.44 -2.71
CA SER A 93 6.85 -17.71 -3.16
C SER A 93 5.72 -17.74 -2.13
N ALA A 94 4.92 -16.69 -2.09
CA ALA A 94 3.75 -16.63 -1.20
C ALA A 94 2.61 -15.88 -1.88
N SER A 95 1.37 -16.26 -1.58
CA SER A 95 0.17 -15.54 -1.98
C SER A 95 -0.48 -14.91 -0.74
N LEU A 96 -0.83 -13.63 -0.81
CA LEU A 96 -1.56 -12.93 0.24
C LEU A 96 -2.82 -12.30 -0.34
N VAL A 97 -3.92 -12.39 0.39
CA VAL A 97 -5.23 -11.88 -0.05
C VAL A 97 -5.68 -10.77 0.89
N TYR A 98 -6.09 -9.66 0.29
CA TYR A 98 -6.65 -8.50 0.96
C TYR A 98 -7.98 -8.13 0.32
N ASP A 99 -8.87 -7.53 1.10
CA ASP A 99 -10.03 -6.84 0.57
C ASP A 99 -9.76 -5.33 0.66
N LEU A 100 -9.88 -4.63 -0.47
CA LEU A 100 -9.79 -3.18 -0.59
C LEU A 100 -11.20 -2.59 -0.53
N HIS A 101 -11.46 -1.76 0.46
CA HIS A 101 -12.71 -1.02 0.60
C HIS A 101 -12.53 0.36 -0.02
N VAL A 102 -13.22 0.59 -1.13
CA VAL A 102 -13.07 1.79 -1.97
C VAL A 102 -14.32 2.66 -1.81
N SER A 103 -14.11 3.89 -1.38
CA SER A 103 -15.15 4.91 -1.22
C SER A 103 -14.88 6.08 -2.18
N PRO A 104 -15.43 6.05 -3.40
CA PRO A 104 -15.34 7.16 -4.34
C PRO A 104 -16.26 8.31 -3.90
N ASP A 105 -15.86 9.53 -4.23
CA ASP A 105 -16.67 10.70 -3.94
C ASP A 105 -17.88 10.78 -4.89
N GLY A 106 -19.09 10.73 -4.33
CA GLY A 106 -20.35 10.79 -5.09
C GLY A 106 -20.84 9.46 -5.65
N ALA A 107 -20.27 8.32 -5.22
CA ALA A 107 -20.72 6.98 -5.60
C ALA A 107 -20.76 6.03 -4.40
N ASP A 108 -21.40 4.88 -4.57
CA ASP A 108 -21.47 3.85 -3.53
C ASP A 108 -20.10 3.23 -3.25
N THR A 109 -19.87 2.90 -1.98
CA THR A 109 -18.67 2.16 -1.57
C THR A 109 -18.75 0.73 -2.08
N PHE A 110 -17.62 0.22 -2.58
CA PHE A 110 -17.51 -1.16 -3.04
C PHE A 110 -16.22 -1.79 -2.54
N THR A 111 -16.16 -3.12 -2.59
CA THR A 111 -14.97 -3.89 -2.20
C THR A 111 -14.36 -4.55 -3.44
N GLN A 112 -13.04 -4.50 -3.56
CA GLN A 112 -12.28 -5.34 -4.49
C GLN A 112 -11.37 -6.30 -3.72
N ARG A 113 -11.31 -7.55 -4.14
CA ARG A 113 -10.34 -8.51 -3.64
C ARG A 113 -9.00 -8.33 -4.36
N LEU A 114 -7.96 -8.05 -3.60
CA LEU A 114 -6.59 -7.96 -4.06
C LEU A 114 -5.86 -9.26 -3.72
N ILE A 115 -5.33 -9.93 -4.73
CA ILE A 115 -4.47 -11.11 -4.59
C ILE A 115 -3.05 -10.70 -4.96
N LEU A 116 -2.13 -10.78 -4.02
CA LEU A 116 -0.71 -10.48 -4.20
C LEU A 116 0.08 -11.79 -4.28
N THR A 117 0.91 -11.92 -5.32
CA THR A 117 1.94 -12.97 -5.38
C THR A 117 3.29 -12.35 -5.07
N LEU A 118 3.98 -12.87 -4.08
CA LEU A 118 5.30 -12.48 -3.64
C LEU A 118 6.31 -13.55 -4.04
N ARG A 119 7.54 -13.13 -4.34
CA ARG A 119 8.66 -14.04 -4.59
C ARG A 119 9.97 -13.49 -4.05
N GLN A 120 10.93 -14.37 -3.80
CA GLN A 120 12.33 -13.98 -3.61
C GLN A 120 12.94 -13.50 -4.93
N ASP A 121 13.62 -12.35 -4.89
CA ASP A 121 14.34 -11.76 -6.01
C ASP A 121 15.55 -11.00 -5.49
N GLY A 122 16.76 -11.42 -5.89
CA GLY A 122 18.01 -10.82 -5.40
C GLY A 122 18.20 -10.93 -3.88
N GLY A 123 17.67 -11.98 -3.25
CA GLY A 123 17.75 -12.19 -1.79
C GLY A 123 16.78 -11.34 -0.97
N ALA A 124 15.82 -10.66 -1.61
CA ALA A 124 14.76 -9.93 -0.94
C ALA A 124 13.38 -10.38 -1.45
N TRP A 125 12.37 -10.34 -0.57
CA TRP A 125 10.99 -10.49 -1.00
C TRP A 125 10.56 -9.29 -1.85
N LYS A 126 9.85 -9.56 -2.95
CA LYS A 126 9.25 -8.57 -3.84
C LYS A 126 7.84 -9.02 -4.26
N VAL A 127 6.98 -8.06 -4.59
CA VAL A 127 5.67 -8.34 -5.20
C VAL A 127 5.89 -8.68 -6.67
N ALA A 128 5.61 -9.93 -7.04
CA ALA A 128 5.80 -10.45 -8.40
C ALA A 128 4.58 -10.24 -9.29
N ASN A 129 3.38 -10.27 -8.71
CA ASN A 129 2.13 -10.03 -9.40
C ASN A 129 1.05 -9.51 -8.43
N TYR A 130 0.06 -8.80 -8.97
CA TYR A 130 -1.17 -8.43 -8.28
C TYR A 130 -2.38 -8.55 -9.22
N THR A 131 -3.52 -8.98 -8.68
CA THR A 131 -4.80 -9.07 -9.40
C THR A 131 -5.91 -8.49 -8.54
N LEU A 132 -6.81 -7.74 -9.16
CA LEU A 132 -8.04 -7.23 -8.55
C LEU A 132 -9.23 -8.01 -9.11
N GLU A 133 -10.10 -8.48 -8.21
CA GLU A 133 -11.31 -9.22 -8.54
C GLU A 133 -12.48 -8.68 -7.74
N SER A 134 -13.70 -8.78 -8.26
CA SER A 134 -14.89 -8.53 -7.44
C SER A 134 -15.08 -9.70 -6.47
N PRO A 135 -15.19 -9.45 -5.15
CA PRO A 135 -15.48 -10.52 -4.22
C PRO A 135 -16.89 -11.10 -4.52
N PRO A 136 -17.11 -12.39 -4.26
CA PRO A 136 -18.44 -12.99 -4.41
C PRO A 136 -19.45 -12.25 -3.52
N VAL A 137 -20.62 -11.94 -4.09
CA VAL A 137 -21.73 -11.34 -3.32
C VAL A 137 -22.19 -12.36 -2.28
N PRO A 138 -22.22 -12.04 -0.98
CA PRO A 138 -22.83 -12.91 0.02
C PRO A 138 -24.31 -13.10 -0.33
N GLY A 139 -24.73 -14.36 -0.48
CA GLY A 139 -26.13 -14.73 -0.72
C GLY A 139 -27.01 -14.61 0.51
#